data_AF-A0A410TSJ1-F1
#
_entry.id   AF-A0A410TSJ1-F1
#
_cell.length_a   1.000
_cell.length_b   1.000
_cell.length_c   1.000
_cell.angle_alpha   90.00
_cell.angle_beta   90.00
_cell.angle_gamma   90.00
#
_symmetry.space_group_name_H-M   'P 1'
#
loop_
_entity.id
_entity.type
_entity.pdbx_description
1 polymer ?
#
loop_
_entity_poly.entity_id
_entity_poly.type
_entity_poly.pdbx_seq_one_letter_code
_entity_poly.pdbx_strand_id
1 'polypeptide(L)'
;MDIGLVGDGPGVEAAAAALGDVDVNAMPVEAELLDGFDLAVVVDTAGSAAFAAANELLDRWVAVEVGGLGGVPLADVDAAVTVFDDACHDCLRARVESGGPDPADAPTGRRSAVRYAGAVAGRQTIRLLAGDPVADTVVEVPSGERTLLPAPGCGCGVDPDDALPRDHVERGLDDAIDRAERAVDPRIGALSEVGEQESFPVPYYVARVADTTPFSDADAADFGGGAAAGWDAAFMKALGEGLERYAAGVYREASFTRAPAANVPSPVAPDAFVRPDGAAAYDRDDRLPWVRGERLGTGEPASLPAEFVHFPPPERRYRPPITTGLGLGSSGPDAALSGLYETIERDATMTSWYSTTEPLGLDVDDSGFDELEKRARAESLSVTPLLVTTDVDVPVVAVAVEREGDWPRFAAGSGADLDPAAAARSALAEALQNWTELHSMGREAADEQGAAIGHHADRPAGTAAFFDPDATVSTEEVGEPEPSGTEELAAVVDRVERVGLDPYVARVTTRDLAALGFETVRVLVPGAQPLFTGDPFFGDRAREVPRSMGFEPALDREYHPFP
;
A
#
# COMPACT_ATOMS: atom_id res chain seq x y z
N MET A 1 -39.72 8.73 14.43
CA MET A 1 -38.66 7.71 14.47
C MET A 1 -38.52 7.29 15.91
N ASP A 2 -38.62 5.99 16.17
CA ASP A 2 -38.45 5.44 17.51
C ASP A 2 -36.96 5.12 17.70
N ILE A 3 -36.39 5.56 18.83
CA ILE A 3 -34.98 5.36 19.16
C ILE A 3 -34.89 4.52 20.43
N GLY A 4 -34.18 3.39 20.35
CA GLY A 4 -33.94 2.52 21.49
C GLY A 4 -32.87 3.11 22.41
N LEU A 5 -33.11 3.11 23.71
CA LEU A 5 -32.12 3.45 24.73
C LEU A 5 -31.82 2.23 25.59
N VAL A 6 -30.61 1.71 25.49
CA VAL A 6 -30.16 0.51 26.22
C VAL A 6 -29.14 0.91 27.27
N GLY A 7 -29.26 0.29 28.44
CA GLY A 7 -28.34 0.46 29.57
C GLY A 7 -28.88 1.38 30.66
N ASP A 8 -28.04 1.63 31.66
CA ASP A 8 -28.40 2.37 32.87
C ASP A 8 -27.35 3.42 33.25
N GLY A 9 -27.76 4.38 34.08
CA GLY A 9 -26.85 5.32 34.72
C GLY A 9 -26.55 6.59 33.92
N PRO A 10 -25.46 7.31 34.24
CA PRO A 10 -25.28 8.70 33.85
C PRO A 10 -25.08 8.93 32.35
N GLY A 11 -24.62 7.92 31.60
CA GLY A 11 -24.43 8.01 30.16
C GLY A 11 -25.78 7.99 29.42
N VAL A 12 -26.60 6.96 29.65
CA VAL A 12 -27.93 6.86 29.03
C VAL A 12 -28.85 8.01 29.47
N GLU A 13 -28.78 8.45 30.74
CA GLU A 13 -29.51 9.63 31.23
C GLU A 13 -29.18 10.89 30.42
N ALA A 14 -27.92 11.08 30.06
CA ALA A 14 -27.47 12.25 29.31
C ALA A 14 -27.83 12.15 27.82
N ALA A 15 -27.72 10.96 27.22
CA ALA A 15 -28.16 10.72 25.85
C ALA A 15 -29.68 10.97 25.70
N ALA A 16 -30.48 10.43 26.63
CA ALA A 16 -31.92 10.65 26.69
C ALA A 16 -32.29 12.14 26.81
N ALA A 17 -31.57 12.87 27.67
CA ALA A 17 -31.79 14.31 27.84
C ALA A 17 -31.52 15.08 26.55
N ALA A 18 -30.43 14.78 25.83
CA ALA A 18 -30.12 15.43 24.56
C ALA A 18 -31.16 15.10 23.46
N LEU A 19 -31.59 13.84 23.37
CA LEU A 19 -32.62 13.45 22.39
C LEU A 19 -34.00 14.06 22.69
N GLY A 20 -34.30 14.36 23.96
CA GLY A 20 -35.52 15.05 24.35
C GLY A 20 -35.64 16.50 23.84
N ASP A 21 -34.54 17.08 23.32
CA ASP A 21 -34.53 18.42 22.72
C ASP A 21 -34.96 18.42 21.24
N VAL A 22 -35.19 17.25 20.64
CA VAL A 22 -35.63 17.09 19.24
C VAL A 22 -36.91 16.23 19.14
N ASP A 23 -37.61 16.29 18.00
CA ASP A 23 -38.89 15.59 17.78
C ASP A 23 -38.67 14.10 17.44
N VAL A 24 -38.13 13.35 18.40
CA VAL A 24 -37.87 11.90 18.34
C VAL A 24 -38.50 11.19 19.53
N ASN A 25 -38.83 9.92 19.36
CA ASN A 25 -39.40 9.10 20.43
C ASN A 25 -38.34 8.16 20.99
N ALA A 26 -37.53 8.64 21.93
CA ALA A 26 -36.50 7.85 22.59
C ALA A 26 -37.07 7.11 23.81
N MET A 27 -36.93 5.78 23.86
CA MET A 27 -37.51 4.96 24.93
C MET A 27 -36.54 3.90 25.46
N PRO A 28 -36.58 3.59 26.77
CA PRO A 28 -35.81 2.49 27.33
C PRO A 28 -36.22 1.15 26.74
N VAL A 29 -35.24 0.32 26.39
CA VAL A 29 -35.44 -1.01 25.82
C VAL A 29 -34.30 -1.94 26.24
N GLU A 30 -34.59 -3.24 26.32
CA GLU A 30 -33.57 -4.28 26.51
C GLU A 30 -32.81 -4.51 25.20
N ALA A 31 -31.51 -4.80 25.26
CA ALA A 31 -30.66 -4.97 24.07
C ALA A 31 -31.19 -6.03 23.09
N GLU A 32 -31.84 -7.07 23.61
CA GLU A 32 -32.39 -8.21 22.86
C GLU A 32 -33.68 -7.87 22.09
N LEU A 33 -34.26 -6.68 22.31
CA LEU A 33 -35.54 -6.23 21.75
C LEU A 33 -35.35 -5.01 20.82
N LEU A 34 -34.17 -4.88 20.22
CA LEU A 34 -33.83 -3.79 19.30
C LEU A 34 -34.34 -4.00 17.86
N ASP A 35 -34.84 -5.18 17.53
CA ASP A 35 -35.33 -5.56 16.19
C ASP A 35 -36.48 -4.68 15.66
N GLY A 36 -37.16 -3.94 16.54
CA GLY A 36 -38.22 -3.00 16.19
C GLY A 36 -37.79 -1.54 16.02
N PHE A 37 -36.50 -1.22 16.11
CA PHE A 37 -35.99 0.17 16.12
C PHE A 37 -35.18 0.49 14.86
N ASP A 38 -35.28 1.73 14.39
CA ASP A 38 -34.47 2.23 13.26
C ASP A 38 -33.05 2.66 13.71
N LEU A 39 -32.89 2.96 15.00
CA LEU A 39 -31.67 3.50 15.60
C LEU A 39 -31.69 3.24 17.11
N ALA A 40 -30.52 3.02 17.70
CA ALA A 40 -30.38 2.91 19.15
C ALA A 40 -29.15 3.63 19.69
N VAL A 41 -29.20 4.02 20.96
CA VAL A 41 -28.03 4.39 21.77
C VAL A 41 -27.86 3.34 22.86
N VAL A 42 -26.70 2.68 22.87
CA VAL A 42 -26.39 1.57 23.77
C VAL A 42 -25.25 1.98 24.68
N VAL A 43 -25.49 2.02 25.99
CA VAL A 43 -24.51 2.46 26.99
C VAL A 43 -24.20 1.31 27.93
N ASP A 44 -22.98 0.81 27.92
CA ASP A 44 -22.56 -0.27 28.83
C ASP A 44 -21.04 -0.29 29.01
N THR A 45 -20.53 -1.14 29.90
CA THR A 45 -19.09 -1.36 30.06
C THR A 45 -18.49 -2.09 28.87
N ALA A 46 -17.27 -1.72 28.48
CA ALA A 46 -16.54 -2.39 27.40
C ALA A 46 -16.52 -3.91 27.60
N GLY A 47 -16.88 -4.65 26.54
CA GLY A 47 -17.01 -6.12 26.56
C GLY A 47 -18.41 -6.63 26.94
N SER A 48 -19.40 -5.75 27.16
CA SER A 48 -20.79 -6.16 27.40
C SER A 48 -21.40 -6.88 26.19
N ALA A 49 -22.23 -7.89 26.47
CA ALA A 49 -23.02 -8.60 25.48
C ALA A 49 -24.09 -7.71 24.80
N ALA A 50 -24.45 -6.57 25.41
CA ALA A 50 -25.40 -5.62 24.83
C ALA A 50 -24.93 -5.07 23.48
N PHE A 51 -23.62 -4.88 23.31
CA PHE A 51 -23.04 -4.42 22.04
C PHE A 51 -23.14 -5.47 20.95
N ALA A 52 -22.91 -6.74 21.27
CA ALA A 52 -23.08 -7.84 20.33
C ALA A 52 -24.54 -8.00 19.90
N ALA A 53 -25.48 -7.88 20.84
CA ALA A 53 -26.92 -7.92 20.53
C ALA A 53 -27.33 -6.76 19.62
N ALA A 54 -26.88 -5.54 19.90
CA ALA A 54 -27.15 -4.38 19.04
C ALA A 54 -26.54 -4.56 17.64
N ASN A 55 -25.30 -5.06 17.56
CA ASN A 55 -24.60 -5.33 16.31
C ASN A 55 -25.28 -6.40 15.43
N GLU A 56 -25.99 -7.36 16.05
CA GLU A 56 -26.75 -8.39 15.32
C GLU A 56 -28.11 -7.87 14.83
N LEU A 57 -28.72 -6.93 15.57
CA LEU A 57 -30.10 -6.50 15.35
C LEU A 57 -30.23 -5.19 14.56
N LEU A 58 -29.18 -4.37 14.51
CA LEU A 58 -29.20 -3.04 13.92
C LEU A 58 -27.99 -2.80 13.01
N ASP A 59 -28.25 -2.22 11.84
CA ASP A 59 -27.19 -1.72 10.95
C ASP A 59 -26.64 -0.37 11.43
N ARG A 60 -27.50 0.46 12.04
CA ARG A 60 -27.16 1.83 12.46
C ARG A 60 -27.47 2.05 13.93
N TRP A 61 -26.45 2.41 14.72
CA TRP A 61 -26.59 2.65 16.16
C TRP A 61 -25.38 3.37 16.75
N VAL A 62 -25.51 3.86 17.98
CA VAL A 62 -24.45 4.57 18.70
C VAL A 62 -24.09 3.80 19.97
N ALA A 63 -22.82 3.40 20.10
CA ALA A 63 -22.28 2.80 21.31
C ALA A 63 -21.70 3.87 22.25
N VAL A 64 -21.86 3.65 23.56
CA VAL A 64 -21.07 4.29 24.60
C VAL A 64 -20.43 3.19 25.44
N GLU A 65 -19.17 2.87 25.15
CA GLU A 65 -18.38 1.89 25.88
C GLU A 65 -17.70 2.55 27.07
N VAL A 66 -18.07 2.16 28.29
CA VAL A 66 -17.45 2.68 29.51
C VAL A 66 -16.15 1.92 29.78
N GLY A 67 -15.06 2.65 29.98
CA GLY A 67 -13.77 2.10 30.41
C GLY A 67 -12.98 1.33 29.36
N GLY A 68 -13.27 1.54 28.07
CA GLY A 68 -12.65 0.82 26.98
C GLY A 68 -13.17 1.21 25.60
N LEU A 69 -12.73 0.47 24.57
CA LEU A 69 -13.10 0.64 23.17
C LEU A 69 -13.03 -0.72 22.45
N GLY A 70 -13.99 -1.02 21.57
CA GLY A 70 -14.01 -2.24 20.77
C GLY A 70 -14.08 -3.51 21.61
N GLY A 71 -14.67 -3.43 22.82
CA GLY A 71 -14.69 -4.53 23.78
C GLY A 71 -13.43 -4.69 24.63
N VAL A 72 -12.38 -3.89 24.40
CA VAL A 72 -11.11 -3.96 25.15
C VAL A 72 -11.11 -2.92 26.27
N PRO A 73 -10.90 -3.30 27.55
CA PRO A 73 -10.71 -2.36 28.64
C PRO A 73 -9.40 -1.57 28.49
N LEU A 74 -9.44 -0.25 28.63
CA LEU A 74 -8.28 0.64 28.41
C LEU A 74 -8.13 1.60 29.59
N ALA A 75 -6.95 1.63 30.21
CA ALA A 75 -6.72 2.37 31.45
C ALA A 75 -6.82 3.90 31.29
N ASP A 76 -6.61 4.40 30.08
CA ASP A 76 -6.59 5.82 29.74
C ASP A 76 -7.90 6.32 29.10
N VAL A 77 -8.89 5.45 28.91
CA VAL A 77 -10.21 5.77 28.32
C VAL A 77 -11.29 5.63 29.40
N ASP A 78 -11.92 6.74 29.78
CA ASP A 78 -13.06 6.68 30.71
C ASP A 78 -14.31 6.14 30.02
N ALA A 79 -14.52 6.54 28.76
CA ALA A 79 -15.57 6.05 27.88
C ALA A 79 -15.24 6.39 26.42
N ALA A 80 -15.76 5.60 25.49
CA ALA A 80 -15.73 5.88 24.06
C ALA A 80 -17.15 5.94 23.49
N VAL A 81 -17.36 6.83 22.53
CA VAL A 81 -18.62 6.94 21.78
C VAL A 81 -18.36 6.59 20.33
N THR A 82 -19.02 5.56 19.82
CA THR A 82 -18.88 5.14 18.41
C THR A 82 -20.21 5.26 17.70
N VAL A 83 -20.22 5.89 16.54
CA VAL A 83 -21.39 5.95 15.65
C VAL A 83 -21.19 4.90 14.55
N PHE A 84 -22.04 3.88 14.48
CA PHE A 84 -21.97 2.84 13.46
C PHE A 84 -22.97 3.12 12.34
N ASP A 85 -22.52 3.07 11.09
CA ASP A 85 -23.34 3.14 9.88
C ASP A 85 -22.84 2.13 8.83
N ASP A 86 -21.65 2.34 8.25
CA ASP A 86 -21.06 1.41 7.26
C ASP A 86 -20.14 0.37 7.94
N ALA A 87 -19.51 0.75 9.07
CA ALA A 87 -18.76 -0.16 9.92
C ALA A 87 -19.61 -0.63 11.10
N CYS A 88 -19.28 -1.81 11.63
CA CYS A 88 -19.98 -2.41 12.75
C CYS A 88 -19.06 -2.54 13.97
N HIS A 89 -19.61 -2.98 15.11
CA HIS A 89 -18.83 -3.16 16.33
C HIS A 89 -17.75 -4.26 16.19
N ASP A 90 -17.97 -5.28 15.36
CA ASP A 90 -16.91 -6.26 15.06
C ASP A 90 -15.76 -5.65 14.23
N CYS A 91 -16.05 -4.65 13.39
CA CYS A 91 -14.98 -3.88 12.73
C CYS A 91 -14.16 -3.13 13.76
N LEU A 92 -14.82 -2.41 14.67
CA LEU A 92 -14.13 -1.67 15.73
C LEU A 92 -13.27 -2.60 16.57
N ARG A 93 -13.79 -3.75 16.99
CA ARG A 93 -13.05 -4.76 17.75
C ARG A 93 -11.80 -5.24 17.00
N ALA A 94 -11.94 -5.62 15.74
CA ALA A 94 -10.81 -6.08 14.92
C ALA A 94 -9.75 -5.00 14.72
N ARG A 95 -10.16 -3.73 14.56
CA ARG A 95 -9.24 -2.58 14.45
C ARG A 95 -8.52 -2.31 15.76
N VAL A 96 -9.23 -2.33 16.88
CA VAL A 96 -8.62 -2.18 18.21
C VAL A 96 -7.64 -3.30 18.46
N GLU A 97 -7.98 -4.55 18.16
CA GLU A 97 -7.05 -5.69 18.27
C GLU A 97 -5.80 -5.48 17.39
N SER A 98 -5.97 -4.97 16.17
CA SER A 98 -4.90 -4.64 15.21
C SER A 98 -3.98 -3.51 15.70
N GLY A 99 -4.50 -2.57 16.48
CA GLY A 99 -3.71 -1.54 17.16
C GLY A 99 -2.85 -2.07 18.31
N GLY A 100 -2.94 -3.35 18.67
CA GLY A 100 -2.11 -4.00 19.70
C GLY A 100 -2.18 -3.37 21.10
N PRO A 101 -3.37 -3.13 21.67
CA PRO A 101 -3.53 -2.44 22.95
C PRO A 101 -2.95 -3.25 24.12
N ASP A 102 -2.57 -2.54 25.19
CA ASP A 102 -2.30 -3.13 26.50
C ASP A 102 -3.58 -3.09 27.35
N PRO A 103 -4.32 -4.21 27.47
CA PRO A 103 -5.64 -4.21 28.11
C PRO A 103 -5.53 -4.02 29.62
N ALA A 104 -6.41 -3.18 30.17
CA ALA A 104 -6.58 -3.05 31.61
C ALA A 104 -7.30 -4.27 32.22
N ASP A 105 -7.14 -4.49 33.53
CA ASP A 105 -7.78 -5.60 34.26
C ASP A 105 -9.32 -5.58 34.18
N ALA A 106 -9.91 -4.38 34.11
CA ALA A 106 -11.35 -4.17 34.09
C ALA A 106 -11.69 -2.81 33.49
N PRO A 107 -12.87 -2.67 32.85
CA PRO A 107 -13.35 -1.38 32.38
C PRO A 107 -13.65 -0.45 33.56
N THR A 108 -13.05 0.74 33.57
CA THR A 108 -13.30 1.76 34.60
C THR A 108 -13.48 3.13 33.97
N GLY A 109 -14.53 3.85 34.38
CA GLY A 109 -14.81 5.20 33.87
C GLY A 109 -15.27 6.15 34.96
N ARG A 110 -14.74 7.36 34.98
CA ARG A 110 -15.19 8.42 35.89
C ARG A 110 -16.64 8.79 35.59
N ARG A 111 -17.50 8.79 36.61
CA ARG A 111 -18.94 9.07 36.46
C ARG A 111 -19.25 10.37 35.69
N SER A 112 -18.44 11.41 35.87
CA SER A 112 -18.55 12.68 35.14
C SER A 112 -18.17 12.56 33.67
N ALA A 113 -17.15 11.76 33.35
CA ALA A 113 -16.72 11.49 31.98
C ALA A 113 -17.74 10.62 31.24
N VAL A 114 -18.29 9.58 31.89
CA VAL A 114 -19.38 8.76 31.32
C VAL A 114 -20.63 9.60 31.03
N ARG A 115 -20.98 10.55 31.93
CA ARG A 115 -22.06 11.50 31.68
C ARG A 115 -21.80 12.37 30.45
N TYR A 116 -20.56 12.85 30.29
CA TYR A 116 -20.15 13.63 29.14
C TYR A 116 -20.20 12.80 27.84
N ALA A 117 -19.71 11.56 27.87
CA ALA A 117 -19.81 10.63 26.74
C ALA A 117 -21.27 10.40 26.32
N GLY A 118 -22.19 10.23 27.28
CA GLY A 118 -23.62 10.16 26.98
C GLY A 118 -24.18 11.40 26.27
N ALA A 119 -23.76 12.60 26.67
CA ALA A 119 -24.13 13.84 25.98
C ALA A 119 -23.53 13.93 24.56
N VAL A 120 -22.28 13.47 24.39
CA VAL A 120 -21.64 13.35 23.08
C VAL A 120 -22.42 12.38 22.19
N ALA A 121 -22.81 11.20 22.70
CA ALA A 121 -23.62 10.22 21.98
C ALA A 121 -24.97 10.78 21.54
N GLY A 122 -25.69 11.46 22.44
CA GLY A 122 -26.94 12.14 22.10
C GLY A 122 -26.74 13.20 20.99
N ARG A 123 -25.67 14.01 21.08
CA ARG A 123 -25.34 14.99 20.03
C ARG A 123 -24.99 14.32 18.71
N GLN A 124 -24.16 13.28 18.70
CA GLN A 124 -23.80 12.57 17.47
C GLN A 124 -25.02 11.90 16.85
N THR A 125 -25.92 11.33 17.66
CA THR A 125 -27.20 10.78 17.20
C THR A 125 -28.04 11.86 16.49
N ILE A 126 -28.16 13.06 17.06
CA ILE A 126 -28.90 14.17 16.44
C ILE A 126 -28.25 14.60 15.11
N ARG A 127 -26.92 14.70 15.08
CA ARG A 127 -26.15 15.04 13.86
C ARG A 127 -26.34 13.98 12.77
N LEU A 128 -26.29 12.71 13.16
CA LEU A 128 -26.52 11.56 12.29
C LEU A 128 -27.93 11.60 11.67
N LEU A 129 -28.95 11.96 12.46
CA LEU A 129 -30.33 12.16 11.99
C LEU A 129 -30.49 13.40 11.08
N ALA A 130 -29.65 14.42 11.28
CA ALA A 130 -29.62 15.61 10.44
C ALA A 130 -28.88 15.41 9.11
N GLY A 131 -28.19 14.27 8.93
CA GLY A 131 -27.37 13.98 7.75
C GLY A 131 -25.97 14.59 7.78
N ASP A 132 -25.50 14.99 8.97
CA ASP A 132 -24.10 15.40 9.14
C ASP A 132 -23.16 14.19 8.96
N PRO A 133 -21.92 14.40 8.48
CA PRO A 133 -20.93 13.32 8.29
C PRO A 133 -20.31 12.90 9.62
N VAL A 134 -21.07 12.17 10.44
CA VAL A 134 -20.64 11.63 11.74
C VAL A 134 -20.69 10.10 11.80
N ALA A 135 -21.08 9.46 10.70
CA ALA A 135 -21.01 8.01 10.54
C ALA A 135 -19.57 7.53 10.74
N ASP A 136 -19.44 6.38 11.39
CA ASP A 136 -18.17 5.68 11.62
C ASP A 136 -17.10 6.56 12.28
N THR A 137 -17.54 7.37 13.25
CA THR A 137 -16.64 8.18 14.09
C THR A 137 -16.56 7.60 15.51
N VAL A 138 -15.35 7.65 16.08
CA VAL A 138 -15.08 7.28 17.47
C VAL A 138 -14.65 8.52 18.23
N VAL A 139 -15.27 8.80 19.37
CA VAL A 139 -14.88 9.87 20.30
C VAL A 139 -14.49 9.26 21.64
N GLU A 140 -13.20 9.29 21.95
CA GLU A 140 -12.65 8.89 23.25
C GLU A 140 -12.77 10.04 24.26
N VAL A 141 -13.17 9.72 25.48
CA VAL A 141 -13.23 10.64 26.61
C VAL A 141 -12.15 10.24 27.62
N PRO A 142 -11.17 11.13 27.93
CA PRO A 142 -11.21 12.57 27.72
C PRO A 142 -10.72 13.10 26.35
N SER A 143 -10.10 12.29 25.49
CA SER A 143 -9.55 12.82 24.24
C SER A 143 -9.47 11.80 23.11
N GLY A 144 -9.73 12.30 21.90
CA GLY A 144 -9.51 11.60 20.63
C GLY A 144 -10.79 11.60 19.80
N GLU A 145 -10.73 12.13 18.59
CA GLU A 145 -11.72 11.82 17.56
C GLU A 145 -10.98 11.02 16.50
N ARG A 146 -11.56 9.90 16.07
CA ARG A 146 -10.96 8.96 15.13
C ARG A 146 -11.97 8.56 14.07
N THR A 147 -11.46 8.16 12.91
CA THR A 147 -12.27 7.59 11.83
C THR A 147 -12.22 6.07 11.94
N LEU A 148 -13.38 5.41 12.06
CA LEU A 148 -13.47 3.96 12.01
C LEU A 148 -13.58 3.51 10.57
N LEU A 149 -12.58 2.77 10.10
CA LEU A 149 -12.63 2.13 8.80
C LEU A 149 -13.18 0.70 8.89
N PRO A 150 -14.03 0.29 7.94
CA PRO A 150 -14.63 -1.03 7.93
C PRO A 150 -13.55 -2.11 7.86
N ALA A 151 -13.53 -3.09 8.78
CA ALA A 151 -12.46 -4.09 8.83
C ALA A 151 -12.57 -5.11 7.67
N PRO A 152 -11.48 -5.46 6.98
CA PRO A 152 -11.51 -6.43 5.88
C PRO A 152 -12.11 -7.79 6.28
N GLY A 153 -12.91 -8.41 5.40
CA GLY A 153 -13.52 -9.71 5.64
C GLY A 153 -14.61 -9.73 6.73
N CYS A 154 -14.99 -8.58 7.28
CA CYS A 154 -16.12 -8.49 8.21
C CYS A 154 -17.46 -8.67 7.48
N GLY A 155 -18.38 -9.43 8.09
CA GLY A 155 -19.67 -9.78 7.49
C GLY A 155 -20.71 -8.66 7.39
N CYS A 156 -20.45 -7.47 7.94
CA CYS A 156 -21.42 -6.36 7.96
C CYS A 156 -21.51 -5.58 6.64
N GLY A 157 -20.61 -5.83 5.68
CA GLY A 157 -20.53 -5.06 4.44
C GLY A 157 -20.10 -5.93 3.28
N VAL A 158 -20.06 -5.33 2.09
CA VAL A 158 -19.67 -6.01 0.85
C VAL A 158 -18.21 -5.72 0.56
N ASP A 159 -17.41 -6.77 0.35
CA ASP A 159 -16.04 -6.62 -0.14
C ASP A 159 -16.04 -6.18 -1.61
N PRO A 160 -15.02 -5.42 -2.06
CA PRO A 160 -14.88 -5.06 -3.47
C PRO A 160 -14.86 -6.29 -4.39
N ASP A 161 -15.42 -6.14 -5.61
CA ASP A 161 -15.34 -7.18 -6.64
C ASP A 161 -13.89 -7.41 -7.11
N ASP A 162 -13.59 -8.58 -7.68
CA ASP A 162 -12.25 -8.95 -8.15
C ASP A 162 -11.82 -8.17 -9.43
N ALA A 163 -12.80 -7.63 -10.17
CA ALA A 163 -12.54 -6.92 -11.43
C ALA A 163 -11.98 -5.51 -11.18
N LEU A 164 -11.01 -5.09 -12.00
CA LEU A 164 -10.42 -3.76 -11.93
C LEU A 164 -11.41 -2.71 -12.46
N PRO A 165 -11.76 -1.65 -11.69
CA PRO A 165 -12.50 -0.52 -12.22
C PRO A 165 -11.72 0.15 -13.37
N ARG A 166 -12.38 0.41 -14.50
CA ARG A 166 -11.71 0.93 -15.72
C ARG A 166 -11.77 2.44 -15.86
N ASP A 167 -12.65 3.08 -15.10
CA ASP A 167 -12.81 4.53 -15.10
C ASP A 167 -11.68 5.19 -14.31
N HIS A 168 -11.03 6.17 -14.93
CA HIS A 168 -10.03 7.01 -14.28
C HIS A 168 -10.71 8.08 -13.41
N VAL A 169 -10.15 8.34 -12.23
CA VAL A 169 -10.59 9.38 -11.30
C VAL A 169 -9.44 10.32 -11.03
N GLU A 170 -9.51 11.52 -11.60
CA GLU A 170 -8.51 12.55 -11.34
C GLU A 170 -8.61 13.05 -9.90
N ARG A 171 -7.52 12.90 -9.14
CA ARG A 171 -7.41 13.34 -7.75
C ARG A 171 -6.14 14.13 -7.53
N GLY A 172 -6.29 15.35 -7.01
CA GLY A 172 -5.14 16.18 -6.62
C GLY A 172 -4.44 15.62 -5.38
N LEU A 173 -3.16 15.97 -5.21
CA LEU A 173 -2.32 15.51 -4.10
C LEU A 173 -2.96 15.79 -2.72
N ASP A 174 -3.48 17.01 -2.51
CA ASP A 174 -4.10 17.39 -1.24
C ASP A 174 -5.32 16.51 -0.89
N ASP A 175 -6.21 16.22 -1.86
CA ASP A 175 -7.37 15.34 -1.63
C ASP A 175 -6.94 13.88 -1.42
N ALA A 176 -5.86 13.43 -2.08
CA ALA A 176 -5.29 12.11 -1.82
C ALA A 176 -4.75 12.01 -0.39
N ILE A 177 -4.02 13.03 0.09
CA ILE A 177 -3.51 13.09 1.47
C ILE A 177 -4.67 13.12 2.47
N ASP A 178 -5.65 14.01 2.29
CA ASP A 178 -6.82 14.15 3.17
C ASP A 178 -7.62 12.83 3.33
N ARG A 179 -7.55 11.94 2.33
CA ARG A 179 -8.15 10.60 2.38
C ARG A 179 -7.21 9.59 3.04
N ALA A 180 -5.94 9.54 2.62
CA ALA A 180 -4.97 8.58 3.12
C ALA A 180 -4.67 8.77 4.61
N GLU A 181 -4.64 10.01 5.11
CA GLU A 181 -4.45 10.31 6.54
C GLU A 181 -5.53 9.69 7.43
N ARG A 182 -6.74 9.45 6.91
CA ARG A 182 -7.81 8.77 7.66
C ARG A 182 -7.50 7.31 7.96
N ALA A 183 -6.53 6.73 7.25
CA ALA A 183 -6.02 5.39 7.53
C ALA A 183 -4.95 5.39 8.64
N VAL A 184 -4.46 6.56 9.07
CA VAL A 184 -3.40 6.69 10.08
C VAL A 184 -4.02 6.90 11.45
N ASP A 185 -3.94 5.87 12.29
CA ASP A 185 -4.33 5.97 13.69
C ASP A 185 -3.65 4.85 14.51
N PRO A 186 -3.00 5.17 15.64
CA PRO A 186 -2.24 4.18 16.42
C PRO A 186 -3.13 3.15 17.13
N ARG A 187 -4.45 3.34 17.18
CA ARG A 187 -5.39 2.39 17.79
C ARG A 187 -6.22 1.64 16.77
N ILE A 188 -6.67 2.31 15.71
CA ILE A 188 -7.66 1.74 14.77
C ILE A 188 -7.32 1.93 13.29
N GLY A 189 -6.13 2.44 12.97
CA GLY A 189 -5.70 2.72 11.60
C GLY A 189 -5.32 1.45 10.83
N ALA A 190 -5.28 1.54 9.50
CA ALA A 190 -4.53 0.57 8.69
C ALA A 190 -3.02 0.83 8.80
N LEU A 191 -2.64 2.09 9.02
CA LEU A 191 -1.31 2.52 9.38
C LEU A 191 -1.32 3.00 10.84
N SER A 192 -0.39 2.50 11.65
CA SER A 192 -0.32 2.88 13.06
C SER A 192 0.31 4.26 13.26
N GLU A 193 1.26 4.62 12.38
CA GLU A 193 1.96 5.91 12.41
C GLU A 193 2.54 6.24 11.04
N VAL A 194 2.81 7.52 10.81
CA VAL A 194 3.68 8.01 9.75
C VAL A 194 4.56 9.11 10.33
N GLY A 195 5.85 9.07 10.01
CA GLY A 195 6.84 9.98 10.56
C GLY A 195 7.84 10.42 9.50
N GLU A 196 8.32 11.64 9.65
CA GLU A 196 9.47 12.12 8.89
C GLU A 196 10.72 11.44 9.45
N GLN A 197 11.42 10.70 8.58
CA GLN A 197 12.64 10.00 8.93
C GLN A 197 13.85 10.92 8.76
N GLU A 198 13.93 11.61 7.62
CA GLU A 198 14.94 12.61 7.31
C GLU A 198 14.35 13.69 6.39
N SER A 199 14.88 14.91 6.46
CA SER A 199 14.43 16.05 5.65
C SER A 199 15.46 16.50 4.60
N PHE A 200 16.70 16.03 4.72
CA PHE A 200 17.81 16.46 3.88
C PHE A 200 18.75 15.27 3.60
N PRO A 201 19.20 15.07 2.34
CA PRO A 201 19.00 15.92 1.16
C PRO A 201 17.62 15.81 0.50
N VAL A 202 16.77 14.87 0.92
CA VAL A 202 15.42 14.69 0.38
C VAL A 202 14.41 14.52 1.53
N PRO A 203 13.21 15.12 1.46
CA PRO A 203 12.10 14.76 2.31
C PRO A 203 11.83 13.25 2.22
N TYR A 204 11.96 12.54 3.33
CA TYR A 204 11.80 11.11 3.43
C TYR A 204 10.90 10.76 4.62
N TYR A 205 9.77 10.14 4.33
CA TYR A 205 8.79 9.68 5.31
C TYR A 205 8.74 8.15 5.35
N VAL A 206 8.42 7.63 6.53
CA VAL A 206 8.14 6.21 6.75
C VAL A 206 6.77 6.07 7.41
N ALA A 207 5.90 5.25 6.81
CA ALA A 207 4.65 4.81 7.40
C ALA A 207 4.82 3.42 8.02
N ARG A 208 4.19 3.16 9.16
CA ARG A 208 4.14 1.82 9.78
C ARG A 208 2.75 1.21 9.58
N VAL A 209 2.72 0.01 9.05
CA VAL A 209 1.50 -0.80 8.86
C VAL A 209 1.07 -1.38 10.21
N ALA A 210 -0.23 -1.37 10.49
CA ALA A 210 -0.79 -2.01 11.68
C ALA A 210 -0.81 -3.54 11.56
N ASP A 211 -0.86 -4.27 12.68
CA ASP A 211 -0.90 -5.73 12.70
C ASP A 211 -2.16 -6.23 11.97
N THR A 212 -1.99 -6.99 10.89
CA THR A 212 -3.13 -7.47 10.08
C THR A 212 -3.68 -8.82 10.54
N THR A 213 -3.02 -9.50 11.47
CA THR A 213 -3.39 -10.86 11.91
C THR A 213 -4.79 -11.01 12.54
N PRO A 214 -5.44 -9.97 13.12
CA PRO A 214 -6.82 -10.09 13.58
C PRO A 214 -7.82 -10.38 12.46
N PHE A 215 -7.55 -9.92 11.22
CA PHE A 215 -8.46 -10.08 10.08
C PHE A 215 -7.82 -10.72 8.83
N SER A 216 -6.53 -11.04 8.86
CA SER A 216 -5.78 -11.72 7.80
C SER A 216 -5.14 -13.02 8.29
N ASP A 217 -4.86 -13.96 7.39
CA ASP A 217 -4.07 -15.17 7.68
C ASP A 217 -2.55 -14.90 7.59
N ALA A 218 -2.16 -13.67 7.25
CA ALA A 218 -0.79 -13.21 7.24
C ALA A 218 -0.64 -11.85 7.95
N ASP A 219 0.58 -11.59 8.39
CA ASP A 219 1.00 -10.27 8.86
C ASP A 219 1.62 -9.51 7.68
N ALA A 220 1.13 -8.30 7.42
CA ALA A 220 1.60 -7.46 6.33
C ALA A 220 3.04 -6.99 6.58
N ALA A 221 3.71 -6.47 5.54
CA ALA A 221 5.03 -5.90 5.72
C ALA A 221 4.96 -4.61 6.55
N ASP A 222 5.86 -4.50 7.54
CA ASP A 222 5.74 -3.53 8.64
C ASP A 222 5.80 -2.05 8.24
N PHE A 223 6.49 -1.70 7.16
CA PHE A 223 6.82 -0.30 6.85
C PHE A 223 6.52 0.04 5.39
N GLY A 224 6.20 1.30 5.10
CA GLY A 224 6.05 1.98 3.81
C GLY A 224 7.05 3.14 3.70
N GLY A 225 7.82 3.29 2.62
CA GLY A 225 8.75 4.40 2.40
C GLY A 225 8.22 5.44 1.42
N GLY A 226 8.72 6.67 1.49
CA GLY A 226 8.36 7.68 0.50
C GLY A 226 9.30 8.88 0.45
N ALA A 227 9.92 9.10 -0.71
CA ALA A 227 10.76 10.26 -0.98
C ALA A 227 10.35 10.99 -2.26
N ALA A 228 10.45 12.32 -2.21
CA ALA A 228 10.15 13.21 -3.33
C ALA A 228 10.81 14.59 -3.13
N ALA A 229 10.79 15.43 -4.17
CA ALA A 229 11.31 16.80 -4.08
C ALA A 229 10.55 17.67 -3.06
N GLY A 230 9.25 17.42 -2.85
CA GLY A 230 8.39 18.13 -1.91
C GLY A 230 7.86 17.22 -0.79
N TRP A 231 7.61 17.81 0.39
CA TRP A 231 7.17 17.11 1.60
C TRP A 231 5.82 16.41 1.40
N ASP A 232 4.81 17.09 0.83
CA ASP A 232 3.47 16.50 0.64
C ASP A 232 3.52 15.27 -0.29
N ALA A 233 4.34 15.32 -1.34
CA ALA A 233 4.51 14.19 -2.24
C ALA A 233 5.27 13.03 -1.58
N ALA A 234 6.30 13.33 -0.77
CA ALA A 234 7.04 12.31 -0.02
C ALA A 234 6.14 11.64 1.03
N PHE A 235 5.33 12.44 1.73
CA PHE A 235 4.35 12.00 2.71
C PHE A 235 3.29 11.09 2.07
N MET A 236 2.68 11.51 0.96
CA MET A 236 1.71 10.69 0.24
C MET A 236 2.32 9.39 -0.31
N LYS A 237 3.58 9.42 -0.79
CA LYS A 237 4.28 8.20 -1.19
C LYS A 237 4.44 7.21 -0.03
N ALA A 238 4.84 7.69 1.15
CA ALA A 238 4.97 6.83 2.33
C ALA A 238 3.64 6.22 2.77
N LEU A 239 2.57 7.02 2.76
CA LEU A 239 1.21 6.52 3.00
C LEU A 239 0.80 5.49 1.94
N GLY A 240 1.01 5.79 0.66
CA GLY A 240 0.67 4.92 -0.46
C GLY A 240 1.37 3.57 -0.39
N GLU A 241 2.69 3.56 -0.17
CA GLU A 241 3.48 2.34 -0.05
C GLU A 241 3.10 1.52 1.19
N GLY A 242 2.77 2.18 2.30
CA GLY A 242 2.24 1.51 3.49
C GLY A 242 0.87 0.85 3.24
N LEU A 243 -0.07 1.57 2.62
CA LEU A 243 -1.41 1.05 2.31
C LEU A 243 -1.37 -0.04 1.22
N GLU A 244 -0.42 0.04 0.31
CA GLU A 244 -0.14 -1.00 -0.67
C GLU A 244 0.31 -2.30 0.01
N ARG A 245 1.29 -2.22 0.93
CA ARG A 245 1.75 -3.36 1.72
C ARG A 245 0.67 -3.94 2.62
N TYR A 246 -0.13 -3.08 3.24
CA TYR A 246 -1.31 -3.46 4.00
C TYR A 246 -2.25 -4.33 3.14
N ALA A 247 -2.70 -3.82 1.99
CA ALA A 247 -3.64 -4.53 1.13
C ALA A 247 -3.05 -5.83 0.55
N ALA A 248 -1.76 -5.84 0.20
CA ALA A 248 -1.09 -7.05 -0.30
C ALA A 248 -1.02 -8.17 0.76
N GLY A 249 -0.94 -7.81 2.05
CA GLY A 249 -0.86 -8.72 3.19
C GLY A 249 -2.20 -9.09 3.82
N VAL A 250 -3.30 -8.49 3.37
CA VAL A 250 -4.66 -8.78 3.87
C VAL A 250 -5.36 -9.78 2.95
N TYR A 251 -5.42 -11.04 3.39
CA TYR A 251 -6.15 -12.09 2.70
C TYR A 251 -6.57 -13.22 3.65
N ARG A 252 -7.50 -14.06 3.20
CA ARG A 252 -7.86 -15.33 3.85
C ARG A 252 -7.53 -16.47 2.91
N GLU A 253 -6.72 -17.43 3.33
CA GLU A 253 -6.39 -18.58 2.49
C GLU A 253 -7.63 -19.37 2.06
N ALA A 254 -8.66 -19.35 2.92
CA ALA A 254 -9.95 -19.98 2.65
C ALA A 254 -10.73 -19.34 1.48
N SER A 255 -10.41 -18.11 1.06
CA SER A 255 -11.04 -17.46 -0.09
C SER A 255 -10.45 -17.94 -1.44
N PHE A 256 -9.24 -18.49 -1.43
CA PHE A 256 -8.57 -18.93 -2.65
C PHE A 256 -9.19 -20.20 -3.23
N THR A 257 -9.26 -20.26 -4.56
CA THR A 257 -9.64 -21.50 -5.24
C THR A 257 -8.44 -22.45 -5.23
N ARG A 258 -8.46 -23.50 -4.40
CA ARG A 258 -7.34 -24.46 -4.34
C ARG A 258 -7.52 -25.65 -5.29
N ALA A 259 -6.80 -25.64 -6.42
CA ALA A 259 -6.96 -26.63 -7.49
C ALA A 259 -5.69 -26.79 -8.35
N PRO A 260 -5.55 -27.90 -9.11
CA PRO A 260 -4.62 -27.97 -10.24
C PRO A 260 -4.97 -26.96 -11.33
N ALA A 261 -3.98 -26.51 -12.11
CA ALA A 261 -4.18 -25.51 -13.17
C ALA A 261 -5.26 -25.93 -14.19
N ALA A 262 -5.35 -27.22 -14.52
CA ALA A 262 -6.36 -27.74 -15.45
C ALA A 262 -7.81 -27.56 -14.98
N ASN A 263 -8.03 -27.22 -13.70
CA ASN A 263 -9.35 -27.09 -13.08
C ASN A 263 -9.73 -25.63 -12.76
N VAL A 264 -8.95 -24.65 -13.22
CA VAL A 264 -9.27 -23.23 -13.12
C VAL A 264 -9.31 -22.60 -14.52
N PRO A 265 -10.09 -21.53 -14.75
CA PRO A 265 -10.15 -20.88 -16.05
C PRO A 265 -8.85 -20.12 -16.34
N SER A 266 -8.35 -20.24 -17.57
CA SER A 266 -7.21 -19.47 -18.10
C SER A 266 -6.05 -19.33 -17.09
N PRO A 267 -5.47 -20.45 -16.60
CA PRO A 267 -4.40 -20.40 -15.61
C PRO A 267 -3.13 -19.76 -16.19
N VAL A 268 -2.55 -18.81 -15.47
CA VAL A 268 -1.16 -18.39 -15.68
C VAL A 268 -0.29 -19.22 -14.76
N ALA A 269 0.25 -20.33 -15.28
CA ALA A 269 0.97 -21.30 -14.47
C ALA A 269 2.34 -20.76 -13.98
N PRO A 270 2.87 -21.26 -12.84
CA PRO A 270 4.14 -20.78 -12.29
C PRO A 270 5.35 -20.88 -13.25
N ASP A 271 5.33 -21.81 -14.22
CA ASP A 271 6.37 -21.97 -15.23
C ASP A 271 6.34 -20.90 -16.34
N ALA A 272 5.27 -20.13 -16.46
CA ALA A 272 5.24 -18.93 -17.30
C ALA A 272 6.08 -17.78 -16.71
N PHE A 273 6.39 -17.84 -15.41
CA PHE A 273 7.16 -16.82 -14.71
C PHE A 273 8.66 -17.17 -14.70
N VAL A 274 9.49 -16.12 -14.65
CA VAL A 274 10.91 -16.25 -14.34
C VAL A 274 11.10 -16.76 -12.90
N ARG A 275 11.82 -17.87 -12.75
CA ARG A 275 12.02 -18.57 -11.46
C ARG A 275 13.50 -18.93 -11.23
N PRO A 276 13.94 -19.04 -9.97
CA PRO A 276 15.26 -19.59 -9.67
C PRO A 276 15.42 -21.03 -10.16
N ASP A 277 16.61 -21.39 -10.65
CA ASP A 277 16.94 -22.75 -11.07
C ASP A 277 16.78 -23.77 -9.92
N GLY A 278 16.93 -23.33 -8.67
CA GLY A 278 16.76 -24.14 -7.46
C GLY A 278 15.33 -24.20 -6.91
N ALA A 279 14.38 -23.46 -7.48
CA ALA A 279 12.99 -23.49 -7.05
C ALA A 279 12.33 -24.85 -7.33
N ALA A 280 11.22 -25.14 -6.65
CA ALA A 280 10.51 -26.38 -6.91
C ALA A 280 10.04 -26.44 -8.38
N ALA A 281 10.25 -27.58 -9.03
CA ALA A 281 9.65 -27.83 -10.33
C ALA A 281 8.13 -27.75 -10.20
N TYR A 282 7.49 -27.06 -11.14
CA TYR A 282 6.04 -26.99 -11.21
C TYR A 282 5.52 -28.28 -11.85
N ASP A 283 4.64 -28.99 -11.14
CA ASP A 283 3.86 -30.09 -11.69
C ASP A 283 2.45 -29.61 -11.97
N ARG A 284 1.91 -29.92 -13.16
CA ARG A 284 0.56 -29.51 -13.56
C ARG A 284 -0.55 -30.03 -12.63
N ASP A 285 -0.29 -31.11 -11.90
CA ASP A 285 -1.19 -31.71 -10.92
C ASP A 285 -1.04 -31.09 -9.52
N ASP A 286 -0.08 -30.17 -9.32
CA ASP A 286 0.08 -29.39 -8.09
C ASP A 286 -1.19 -28.60 -7.79
N ARG A 287 -1.71 -28.75 -6.57
CA ARG A 287 -2.89 -28.01 -6.11
C ARG A 287 -2.48 -26.67 -5.51
N LEU A 288 -2.59 -25.61 -6.29
CA LEU A 288 -2.21 -24.27 -5.90
C LEU A 288 -3.42 -23.46 -5.43
N PRO A 289 -3.23 -22.50 -4.50
CA PRO A 289 -4.19 -21.42 -4.29
C PRO A 289 -4.20 -20.48 -5.50
N TRP A 290 -5.37 -20.26 -6.10
CA TRP A 290 -5.56 -19.34 -7.23
C TRP A 290 -6.43 -18.15 -6.81
N VAL A 291 -6.01 -16.96 -7.26
CA VAL A 291 -6.71 -15.69 -7.17
C VAL A 291 -7.26 -15.33 -8.54
N ARG A 292 -8.41 -14.66 -8.58
CA ARG A 292 -8.96 -14.14 -9.83
C ARG A 292 -8.15 -12.92 -10.27
N GLY A 293 -7.89 -12.84 -11.56
CA GLY A 293 -7.34 -11.65 -12.19
C GLY A 293 -7.85 -11.53 -13.61
N GLU A 294 -7.25 -10.63 -14.36
CA GLU A 294 -7.58 -10.40 -15.76
C GLU A 294 -6.37 -9.97 -16.55
N ARG A 295 -6.39 -10.25 -17.86
CA ARG A 295 -5.42 -9.69 -18.80
C ARG A 295 -5.70 -8.19 -18.95
N LEU A 296 -4.70 -7.36 -18.70
CA LEU A 296 -4.88 -5.92 -18.53
C LEU A 296 -5.41 -5.24 -19.81
N GLY A 297 -4.90 -5.65 -20.98
CA GLY A 297 -5.28 -5.08 -22.29
C GLY A 297 -6.66 -5.46 -22.82
N THR A 298 -7.22 -6.59 -22.36
CA THR A 298 -8.50 -7.11 -22.90
C THR A 298 -9.60 -7.25 -21.86
N GLY A 299 -9.27 -7.30 -20.57
CA GLY A 299 -10.19 -7.64 -19.49
C GLY A 299 -10.60 -9.12 -19.49
N GLU A 300 -9.91 -9.98 -20.24
CA GLU A 300 -10.19 -11.41 -20.23
C GLU A 300 -9.82 -12.02 -18.87
N PRO A 301 -10.72 -12.77 -18.21
CA PRO A 301 -10.44 -13.38 -16.92
C PRO A 301 -9.27 -14.37 -16.96
N ALA A 302 -8.46 -14.35 -15.91
CA ALA A 302 -7.34 -15.24 -15.69
C ALA A 302 -7.33 -15.77 -14.24
N SER A 303 -6.71 -16.92 -14.03
CA SER A 303 -6.40 -17.43 -12.69
C SER A 303 -4.91 -17.25 -12.43
N LEU A 304 -4.58 -16.48 -11.40
CA LEU A 304 -3.20 -16.14 -11.03
C LEU A 304 -2.81 -16.89 -9.74
N PRO A 305 -1.60 -17.45 -9.62
CA PRO A 305 -1.21 -18.16 -8.41
C PRO A 305 -1.08 -17.17 -7.25
N ALA A 306 -1.71 -17.46 -6.11
CA ALA A 306 -1.74 -16.54 -4.95
C ALA A 306 -0.33 -16.19 -4.43
N GLU A 307 0.63 -17.12 -4.59
CA GLU A 307 2.06 -16.91 -4.29
C GLU A 307 2.68 -15.72 -5.03
N PHE A 308 2.16 -15.38 -6.22
CA PHE A 308 2.68 -14.28 -7.04
C PHE A 308 1.88 -12.99 -6.83
N VAL A 309 0.70 -13.09 -6.21
CA VAL A 309 -0.22 -11.94 -6.00
C VAL A 309 0.03 -11.26 -4.66
N HIS A 310 0.00 -12.03 -3.58
CA HIS A 310 0.03 -11.49 -2.22
C HIS A 310 1.45 -11.33 -1.67
N PHE A 311 1.61 -10.39 -0.74
CA PHE A 311 2.87 -10.15 -0.05
C PHE A 311 2.62 -9.86 1.45
N PRO A 312 3.12 -10.69 2.38
CA PRO A 312 3.83 -11.95 2.11
C PRO A 312 2.91 -12.99 1.44
N PRO A 313 3.46 -13.93 0.65
CA PRO A 313 2.64 -14.91 -0.03
C PRO A 313 2.18 -16.04 0.91
N PRO A 314 1.03 -16.68 0.62
CA PRO A 314 0.53 -17.81 1.41
C PRO A 314 1.43 -19.06 1.31
N GLU A 315 2.14 -19.22 0.20
CA GLU A 315 3.10 -20.30 -0.02
C GLU A 315 4.39 -19.71 -0.64
N ARG A 316 5.56 -20.29 -0.36
CA ARG A 316 6.86 -19.87 -0.92
C ARG A 316 7.53 -21.05 -1.62
N ARG A 317 7.05 -21.41 -2.82
CA ARG A 317 7.40 -22.67 -3.49
C ARG A 317 8.15 -22.45 -4.81
N TYR A 318 7.71 -21.50 -5.63
CA TYR A 318 8.17 -21.30 -6.99
C TYR A 318 9.03 -20.06 -7.17
N ARG A 319 8.90 -19.06 -6.30
CA ARG A 319 9.67 -17.82 -6.42
C ARG A 319 9.89 -17.13 -5.06
N PRO A 320 11.03 -16.44 -4.86
CA PRO A 320 11.19 -15.54 -3.73
C PRO A 320 10.08 -14.46 -3.73
N PRO A 321 9.51 -14.13 -2.55
CA PRO A 321 8.50 -13.09 -2.47
C PRO A 321 9.13 -11.73 -2.79
N ILE A 322 8.51 -10.99 -3.69
CA ILE A 322 8.90 -9.60 -4.00
C ILE A 322 7.66 -8.70 -4.08
N THR A 323 7.88 -7.40 -3.96
CA THR A 323 6.83 -6.37 -4.05
C THR A 323 6.62 -5.87 -5.47
N THR A 324 7.49 -6.19 -6.43
CA THR A 324 7.37 -5.70 -7.82
C THR A 324 5.99 -5.92 -8.43
N GLY A 325 5.41 -4.84 -8.94
CA GLY A 325 4.12 -4.81 -9.58
C GLY A 325 2.97 -4.59 -8.62
N LEU A 326 3.22 -4.39 -7.32
CA LEU A 326 2.20 -3.77 -6.49
C LEU A 326 1.98 -2.32 -6.95
N GLY A 327 0.76 -1.84 -6.81
CA GLY A 327 0.46 -0.46 -7.11
C GLY A 327 -0.78 0.00 -6.36
N LEU A 328 -0.69 1.21 -5.80
CA LEU A 328 -1.82 1.94 -5.23
C LEU A 328 -2.12 3.18 -6.08
N GLY A 329 -3.39 3.45 -6.31
CA GLY A 329 -3.85 4.58 -7.09
C GLY A 329 -5.19 5.14 -6.64
N SER A 330 -5.53 6.34 -7.11
CA SER A 330 -6.83 6.96 -6.85
C SER A 330 -7.97 6.34 -7.68
N SER A 331 -7.60 5.52 -8.66
CA SER A 331 -8.47 4.75 -9.54
C SER A 331 -7.79 3.47 -10.01
N GLY A 332 -8.56 2.58 -10.64
CA GLY A 332 -8.02 1.32 -11.17
C GLY A 332 -6.93 1.54 -12.24
N PRO A 333 -7.08 2.49 -13.19
CA PRO A 333 -6.01 2.85 -14.11
C PRO A 333 -4.72 3.30 -13.44
N ASP A 334 -4.79 4.15 -12.41
CA ASP A 334 -3.62 4.66 -11.70
C ASP A 334 -2.87 3.54 -10.97
N ALA A 335 -3.61 2.67 -10.27
CA ALA A 335 -3.04 1.55 -9.54
C ALA A 335 -2.35 0.55 -10.50
N ALA A 336 -2.99 0.27 -11.65
CA ALA A 336 -2.42 -0.60 -12.67
C ALA A 336 -1.21 0.02 -13.37
N LEU A 337 -1.21 1.33 -13.64
CA LEU A 337 -0.06 2.05 -14.17
C LEU A 337 1.13 1.97 -13.20
N SER A 338 0.90 2.25 -11.92
CA SER A 338 1.95 2.17 -10.89
C SER A 338 2.63 0.80 -10.87
N GLY A 339 1.87 -0.30 -10.81
CA GLY A 339 2.46 -1.64 -10.84
C GLY A 339 3.08 -2.03 -12.18
N LEU A 340 2.53 -1.56 -13.30
CA LEU A 340 3.06 -1.86 -14.63
C LEU A 340 4.38 -1.13 -14.88
N TYR A 341 4.49 0.15 -14.52
CA TYR A 341 5.73 0.91 -14.61
C TYR A 341 6.83 0.29 -13.76
N GLU A 342 6.55 -0.09 -12.51
CA GLU A 342 7.56 -0.75 -11.68
C GLU A 342 8.02 -2.06 -12.32
N THR A 343 7.11 -2.85 -12.90
CA THR A 343 7.48 -4.10 -13.58
C THR A 343 8.40 -3.84 -14.79
N ILE A 344 8.12 -2.81 -15.58
CA ILE A 344 8.95 -2.40 -16.73
C ILE A 344 10.31 -1.89 -16.25
N GLU A 345 10.32 -1.09 -15.19
CA GLU A 345 11.54 -0.56 -14.57
C GLU A 345 12.47 -1.68 -14.14
N ARG A 346 11.96 -2.68 -13.40
CA ARG A 346 12.76 -3.81 -12.94
C ARG A 346 13.27 -4.68 -14.10
N ASP A 347 12.47 -4.87 -15.15
CA ASP A 347 12.91 -5.59 -16.35
C ASP A 347 14.05 -4.86 -17.07
N ALA A 348 13.89 -3.57 -17.33
CA ALA A 348 14.86 -2.77 -18.07
C ALA A 348 16.18 -2.58 -17.30
N THR A 349 16.13 -2.30 -16.00
CA THR A 349 17.32 -2.16 -15.16
C THR A 349 18.12 -3.45 -15.06
N MET A 350 17.45 -4.59 -14.86
CA MET A 350 18.10 -5.90 -14.74
C MET A 350 18.68 -6.38 -16.05
N THR A 351 17.95 -6.25 -17.16
CA THR A 351 18.45 -6.63 -18.49
C THR A 351 19.60 -5.73 -18.95
N SER A 352 19.58 -4.44 -18.60
CA SER A 352 20.68 -3.51 -18.88
C SER A 352 21.92 -3.84 -18.06
N TRP A 353 21.81 -4.03 -16.74
CA TRP A 353 22.94 -4.33 -15.87
C TRP A 353 23.64 -5.64 -16.25
N TYR A 354 22.88 -6.73 -16.41
CA TYR A 354 23.40 -8.06 -16.76
C TYR A 354 23.65 -8.23 -18.26
N SER A 355 24.20 -7.20 -18.89
CA SER A 355 24.61 -7.20 -20.29
C SER A 355 25.84 -6.32 -20.51
N THR A 356 26.35 -6.31 -21.74
CA THR A 356 27.37 -5.37 -22.20
C THR A 356 26.78 -4.04 -22.68
N THR A 357 25.54 -3.72 -22.29
CA THR A 357 24.92 -2.43 -22.61
C THR A 357 25.72 -1.30 -21.97
N GLU A 358 25.96 -0.25 -22.75
CA GLU A 358 26.57 1.01 -22.33
C GLU A 358 25.47 2.08 -22.39
N PRO A 359 24.75 2.35 -21.28
CA PRO A 359 23.63 3.27 -21.28
C PRO A 359 24.04 4.68 -21.68
N LEU A 360 23.13 5.40 -22.34
CA LEU A 360 23.32 6.82 -22.64
C LEU A 360 23.06 7.64 -21.37
N GLY A 361 23.84 8.69 -21.15
CA GLY A 361 23.50 9.72 -20.18
C GLY A 361 22.24 10.47 -20.61
N LEU A 362 21.50 11.01 -19.65
CA LEU A 362 20.28 11.76 -19.90
C LEU A 362 20.42 13.22 -19.43
N ASP A 363 20.21 14.18 -20.32
CA ASP A 363 20.09 15.59 -19.95
C ASP A 363 18.62 15.90 -19.60
N VAL A 364 18.38 16.26 -18.34
CA VAL A 364 17.05 16.39 -17.75
C VAL A 364 16.72 17.87 -17.53
N ASP A 365 15.88 18.44 -18.40
CA ASP A 365 15.34 19.79 -18.22
C ASP A 365 14.05 19.73 -17.41
N ASP A 366 14.20 19.65 -16.08
CA ASP A 366 13.06 19.64 -15.17
C ASP A 366 13.38 20.32 -13.83
N SER A 367 12.46 21.18 -13.39
CA SER A 367 12.64 21.98 -12.18
C SER A 367 12.65 21.18 -10.88
N GLY A 368 11.95 20.05 -10.82
CA GLY A 368 11.93 19.15 -9.67
C GLY A 368 13.22 18.34 -9.56
N PHE A 369 13.73 17.87 -10.69
CA PHE A 369 15.02 17.21 -10.81
C PHE A 369 16.16 18.16 -10.43
N ASP A 370 16.16 19.37 -10.99
CA ASP A 370 17.11 20.45 -10.66
C ASP A 370 17.17 20.75 -9.15
N GLU A 371 16.02 20.74 -8.49
CA GLU A 371 15.93 20.98 -7.06
C GLU A 371 16.57 19.85 -6.24
N LEU A 372 16.28 18.59 -6.58
CA LEU A 372 16.93 17.43 -5.96
C LEU A 372 18.44 17.42 -6.23
N GLU A 373 18.86 17.75 -7.46
CA GLU A 373 20.27 17.83 -7.84
C GLU A 373 21.03 18.92 -7.06
N LYS A 374 20.38 20.08 -6.80
CA LYS A 374 20.93 21.12 -5.92
C LYS A 374 21.13 20.60 -4.48
N ARG A 375 20.19 19.82 -3.95
CA ARG A 375 20.29 19.24 -2.60
C ARG A 375 21.37 18.16 -2.53
N ALA A 376 21.45 17.30 -3.55
CA ALA A 376 22.54 16.32 -3.71
C ALA A 376 23.91 17.01 -3.67
N ARG A 377 24.10 18.08 -4.44
CA ARG A 377 25.36 18.86 -4.45
C ARG A 377 25.73 19.44 -3.09
N ALA A 378 24.76 19.79 -2.26
CA ALA A 378 25.02 20.28 -0.90
C ALA A 378 25.55 19.17 0.03
N GLU A 379 25.26 17.90 -0.26
CA GLU A 379 25.90 16.71 0.35
C GLU A 379 27.20 16.28 -0.36
N SER A 380 27.72 17.13 -1.26
CA SER A 380 28.88 16.82 -2.13
C SER A 380 28.64 15.63 -3.06
N LEU A 381 27.39 15.34 -3.39
CA LEU A 381 27.01 14.30 -4.35
C LEU A 381 26.92 14.89 -5.76
N SER A 382 27.56 14.24 -6.73
CA SER A 382 27.26 14.37 -8.15
C SER A 382 26.10 13.45 -8.52
N VAL A 383 25.34 13.84 -9.55
CA VAL A 383 24.19 13.10 -10.04
C VAL A 383 24.46 12.67 -11.47
N THR A 384 24.28 11.38 -11.77
CA THR A 384 24.42 10.82 -13.12
C THR A 384 23.15 10.05 -13.51
N PRO A 385 22.25 10.66 -14.28
CA PRO A 385 21.09 9.99 -14.88
C PRO A 385 21.48 9.25 -16.16
N LEU A 386 20.97 8.02 -16.31
CA LEU A 386 21.17 7.14 -17.46
C LEU A 386 19.83 6.70 -18.03
N LEU A 387 19.69 6.73 -19.34
CA LEU A 387 18.59 6.08 -20.04
C LEU A 387 18.88 4.58 -20.18
N VAL A 388 18.11 3.76 -19.47
CA VAL A 388 18.22 2.29 -19.47
C VAL A 388 17.00 1.62 -20.11
N THR A 389 16.22 2.38 -20.89
CA THR A 389 15.12 1.85 -21.72
C THR A 389 15.60 0.74 -22.65
N THR A 390 14.81 -0.34 -22.72
CA THR A 390 15.11 -1.51 -23.55
C THR A 390 14.14 -1.65 -24.73
N ASP A 391 13.66 -2.86 -25.03
CA ASP A 391 12.73 -3.13 -26.13
C ASP A 391 11.29 -2.69 -25.83
N VAL A 392 10.89 -2.63 -24.56
CA VAL A 392 9.63 -1.98 -24.16
C VAL A 392 9.85 -0.48 -24.31
N ASP A 393 9.13 0.11 -25.26
CA ASP A 393 9.20 1.52 -25.61
C ASP A 393 8.56 2.40 -24.53
N VAL A 394 9.12 2.40 -23.32
CA VAL A 394 8.75 3.23 -22.17
C VAL A 394 10.05 3.76 -21.56
N PRO A 395 10.19 5.07 -21.34
CA PRO A 395 11.36 5.63 -20.66
C PRO A 395 11.61 4.95 -19.31
N VAL A 396 12.83 4.43 -19.12
CA VAL A 396 13.32 3.93 -17.83
C VAL A 396 14.65 4.61 -17.56
N VAL A 397 14.73 5.29 -16.42
CA VAL A 397 15.90 6.07 -16.02
C VAL A 397 16.49 5.46 -14.76
N ALA A 398 17.79 5.22 -14.78
CA ALA A 398 18.58 4.90 -13.60
C ALA A 398 19.40 6.13 -13.20
N VAL A 399 19.44 6.48 -11.93
CA VAL A 399 20.20 7.63 -11.44
C VAL A 399 21.17 7.18 -10.36
N ALA A 400 22.45 7.52 -10.52
CA ALA A 400 23.45 7.40 -9.47
C ALA A 400 23.67 8.74 -8.75
N VAL A 401 23.81 8.68 -7.43
CA VAL A 401 24.34 9.76 -6.60
C VAL A 401 25.69 9.34 -6.03
N GLU A 402 26.72 10.15 -6.24
CA GLU A 402 28.10 9.72 -5.99
C GLU A 402 28.95 10.80 -5.33
N ARG A 403 29.88 10.42 -4.46
CA ARG A 403 30.88 11.36 -3.91
C ARG A 403 32.24 10.73 -3.74
N GLU A 404 33.24 11.59 -3.70
CA GLU A 404 34.58 11.25 -3.23
C GLU A 404 34.65 11.39 -1.70
N GLY A 405 35.43 10.54 -1.04
CA GLY A 405 35.66 10.62 0.40
C GLY A 405 34.87 9.61 1.22
N ASP A 406 34.09 10.09 2.19
CA ASP A 406 33.48 9.26 3.22
C ASP A 406 32.33 8.39 2.68
N TRP A 407 32.15 7.21 3.26
CA TRP A 407 31.06 6.29 2.93
C TRP A 407 29.69 6.85 3.41
N PRO A 408 28.57 6.62 2.69
CA PRO A 408 28.47 5.93 1.40
C PRO A 408 28.94 6.83 0.25
N ARG A 409 29.65 6.22 -0.71
CA ARG A 409 30.21 6.91 -1.89
C ARG A 409 29.32 6.81 -3.11
N PHE A 410 28.31 5.95 -3.06
CA PHE A 410 27.41 5.66 -4.16
C PHE A 410 26.06 5.19 -3.63
N ALA A 411 24.98 5.60 -4.28
CA ALA A 411 23.68 4.94 -4.24
C ALA A 411 23.00 5.11 -5.60
N ALA A 412 22.07 4.22 -5.93
CA ALA A 412 21.28 4.29 -7.15
C ALA A 412 19.79 4.23 -6.84
N GLY A 413 19.00 4.76 -7.76
CA GLY A 413 17.55 4.59 -7.85
C GLY A 413 17.14 4.47 -9.31
N SER A 414 15.91 4.03 -9.55
CA SER A 414 15.35 3.90 -10.89
C SER A 414 13.89 4.38 -10.94
N GLY A 415 13.40 4.57 -12.15
CA GLY A 415 12.02 5.00 -12.38
C GLY A 415 11.63 4.75 -13.83
N ALA A 416 10.37 4.41 -14.05
CA ALA A 416 9.76 4.31 -15.38
C ALA A 416 8.51 5.17 -15.45
N ASP A 417 8.34 5.86 -16.57
CA ASP A 417 7.20 6.73 -16.85
C ASP A 417 7.18 7.04 -18.37
N LEU A 418 6.02 7.38 -18.95
CA LEU A 418 5.98 7.93 -20.31
C LEU A 418 6.67 9.31 -20.39
N ASP A 419 6.63 10.08 -19.31
CA ASP A 419 7.42 11.31 -19.11
C ASP A 419 8.85 10.93 -18.66
N PRO A 420 9.88 11.02 -19.53
CA PRO A 420 11.25 10.71 -19.12
C PRO A 420 11.77 11.63 -18.00
N ALA A 421 11.24 12.86 -17.86
CA ALA A 421 11.58 13.72 -16.74
C ALA A 421 10.93 13.25 -15.43
N ALA A 422 9.70 12.72 -15.46
CA ALA A 422 9.08 12.07 -14.29
C ALA A 422 9.86 10.84 -13.84
N ALA A 423 10.25 9.98 -14.78
CA ALA A 423 11.09 8.82 -14.51
C ALA A 423 12.41 9.24 -13.84
N ALA A 424 13.09 10.26 -14.39
CA ALA A 424 14.34 10.80 -13.82
C ALA A 424 14.15 11.44 -12.44
N ARG A 425 13.09 12.23 -12.23
CA ARG A 425 12.75 12.83 -10.93
C ARG A 425 12.56 11.75 -9.86
N SER A 426 11.79 10.71 -10.17
CA SER A 426 11.52 9.60 -9.25
C SER A 426 12.79 8.82 -8.95
N ALA A 427 13.58 8.48 -9.97
CA ALA A 427 14.86 7.78 -9.82
C ALA A 427 15.87 8.54 -8.95
N LEU A 428 15.98 9.87 -9.10
CA LEU A 428 16.86 10.69 -8.27
C LEU A 428 16.36 10.79 -6.82
N ALA A 429 15.04 10.90 -6.61
CA ALA A 429 14.47 10.90 -5.26
C ALA A 429 14.76 9.58 -4.54
N GLU A 430 14.59 8.44 -5.22
CA GLU A 430 14.91 7.12 -4.68
C GLU A 430 16.41 6.94 -4.44
N ALA A 431 17.28 7.40 -5.35
CA ALA A 431 18.73 7.35 -5.16
C ALA A 431 19.18 8.12 -3.89
N LEU A 432 18.58 9.29 -3.64
CA LEU A 432 18.84 10.09 -2.44
C LEU A 432 18.25 9.45 -1.18
N GLN A 433 17.08 8.81 -1.26
CA GLN A 433 16.53 8.01 -0.16
C GLN A 433 17.49 6.87 0.20
N ASN A 434 17.90 6.06 -0.77
CA ASN A 434 18.83 4.95 -0.57
C ASN A 434 20.17 5.41 0.00
N TRP A 435 20.69 6.54 -0.49
CA TRP A 435 21.90 7.13 0.07
C TRP A 435 21.73 7.53 1.54
N THR A 436 20.58 8.09 1.89
CA THR A 436 20.25 8.54 3.26
C THR A 436 20.09 7.35 4.21
N GLU A 437 19.41 6.29 3.76
CA GLU A 437 19.27 5.03 4.50
C GLU A 437 20.63 4.37 4.74
N LEU A 438 21.48 4.27 3.70
CA LEU A 438 22.84 3.77 3.83
C LEU A 438 23.63 4.63 4.82
N HIS A 439 23.60 5.95 4.68
CA HIS A 439 24.34 6.86 5.56
C HIS A 439 23.97 6.69 7.03
N SER A 440 22.67 6.58 7.32
CA SER A 440 22.13 6.35 8.67
C SER A 440 22.45 4.94 9.21
N MET A 441 22.38 3.92 8.35
CA MET A 441 22.66 2.53 8.71
C MET A 441 24.14 2.31 9.05
N GLY A 442 25.04 2.95 8.29
CA GLY A 442 26.49 2.78 8.44
C GLY A 442 27.01 1.51 7.74
N ARG A 443 28.30 1.55 7.37
CA ARG A 443 28.94 0.52 6.55
C ARG A 443 28.88 -0.89 7.14
N GLU A 444 29.15 -1.03 8.44
CA GLU A 444 29.19 -2.35 9.10
C GLU A 444 27.83 -3.05 9.02
N ALA A 445 26.74 -2.33 9.30
CA ALA A 445 25.39 -2.88 9.20
C ALA A 445 24.94 -3.10 7.75
N ALA A 446 25.38 -2.24 6.82
CA ALA A 446 25.09 -2.39 5.39
C ALA A 446 25.78 -3.61 4.76
N ASP A 447 26.99 -3.98 5.22
CA ASP A 447 27.70 -5.18 4.78
C ASP A 447 27.04 -6.48 5.29
N GLU A 448 26.27 -6.39 6.37
CA GLU A 448 25.45 -7.51 6.89
C GLU A 448 24.10 -7.64 6.16
N GLN A 449 23.68 -6.62 5.40
CA GLN A 449 22.48 -6.70 4.57
C GLN A 449 22.71 -7.58 3.33
N GLY A 450 21.63 -8.18 2.84
CA GLY A 450 21.64 -8.91 1.57
C GLY A 450 21.81 -7.97 0.36
N ALA A 451 21.78 -8.55 -0.85
CA ALA A 451 21.72 -7.80 -2.12
C ALA A 451 22.91 -6.84 -2.40
N ALA A 452 24.06 -7.04 -1.75
CA ALA A 452 25.31 -6.33 -2.03
C ALA A 452 25.26 -4.78 -1.93
N ILE A 453 24.28 -4.22 -1.22
CA ILE A 453 24.10 -2.76 -1.11
C ILE A 453 25.33 -2.06 -0.51
N GLY A 454 25.97 -2.66 0.52
CA GLY A 454 27.21 -2.15 1.11
C GLY A 454 28.39 -2.16 0.14
N HIS A 455 28.49 -3.20 -0.70
CA HIS A 455 29.51 -3.34 -1.74
C HIS A 455 29.35 -2.26 -2.82
N HIS A 456 28.14 -2.00 -3.30
CA HIS A 456 27.91 -0.93 -4.28
C HIS A 456 28.09 0.45 -3.67
N ALA A 457 27.77 0.66 -2.39
CA ALA A 457 28.03 1.92 -1.68
C ALA A 457 29.52 2.29 -1.58
N ASP A 458 30.41 1.31 -1.79
CA ASP A 458 31.85 1.52 -1.95
C ASP A 458 32.29 1.89 -3.37
N ARG A 459 31.34 2.01 -4.32
CA ARG A 459 31.57 2.37 -5.72
C ARG A 459 32.67 1.52 -6.39
N PRO A 460 32.48 0.20 -6.52
CA PRO A 460 33.45 -0.67 -7.17
C PRO A 460 33.56 -0.32 -8.67
N ALA A 461 34.67 -0.73 -9.30
CA ALA A 461 34.98 -0.33 -10.68
C ALA A 461 33.87 -0.69 -11.70
N GLY A 462 33.20 -1.83 -11.53
CA GLY A 462 32.11 -2.25 -12.41
C GLY A 462 30.84 -1.41 -12.28
N THR A 463 30.59 -0.88 -11.08
CA THR A 463 29.52 0.10 -10.82
C THR A 463 29.91 1.46 -11.38
N ALA A 464 31.12 1.95 -11.08
CA ALA A 464 31.59 3.23 -11.60
C ALA A 464 31.57 3.27 -13.13
N ALA A 465 31.97 2.18 -13.80
CA ALA A 465 31.96 2.09 -15.26
C ALA A 465 30.54 2.07 -15.87
N PHE A 466 29.55 1.50 -15.17
CA PHE A 466 28.17 1.51 -15.66
C PHE A 466 27.55 2.92 -15.63
N PHE A 467 27.96 3.74 -14.65
CA PHE A 467 27.51 5.13 -14.47
C PHE A 467 28.51 6.16 -15.01
N ASP A 468 29.26 5.81 -16.06
CA ASP A 468 30.18 6.71 -16.77
C ASP A 468 29.83 6.71 -18.28
N PRO A 469 28.77 7.44 -18.70
CA PRO A 469 28.28 7.37 -20.07
C PRO A 469 29.19 8.12 -21.06
N ASP A 470 29.44 7.51 -22.22
CA ASP A 470 30.24 8.11 -23.30
C ASP A 470 29.47 9.18 -24.11
N ALA A 471 28.14 9.13 -24.07
CA ALA A 471 27.25 10.01 -24.82
C ALA A 471 26.00 10.37 -24.02
N THR A 472 25.38 11.49 -24.36
CA THR A 472 24.20 12.03 -23.67
C THR A 472 23.12 12.40 -24.70
N VAL A 473 21.87 12.12 -24.36
CA VAL A 473 20.65 12.52 -25.09
C VAL A 473 19.77 13.38 -24.19
N SER A 474 18.86 14.17 -24.75
CA SER A 474 17.93 14.98 -23.94
C SER A 474 16.59 14.28 -23.73
N THR A 475 15.89 14.65 -22.66
CA THR A 475 14.49 14.24 -22.42
C THR A 475 13.55 14.57 -23.59
N GLU A 476 13.76 15.69 -24.29
CA GLU A 476 13.00 16.06 -25.50
C GLU A 476 13.19 15.08 -26.67
N GLU A 477 14.34 14.40 -26.75
CA GLU A 477 14.64 13.41 -27.80
C GLU A 477 14.03 12.04 -27.49
N VAL A 478 13.67 11.79 -26.23
CA VAL A 478 13.18 10.50 -25.72
C VAL A 478 11.66 10.48 -25.54
N GLY A 479 11.07 11.61 -25.13
CA GLY A 479 9.66 11.71 -24.78
C GLY A 479 8.71 11.85 -25.98
N GLU A 480 7.47 11.37 -25.81
CA GLU A 480 6.35 11.59 -26.72
C GLU A 480 5.19 12.28 -25.96
N PRO A 481 4.25 12.98 -26.64
CA PRO A 481 3.12 13.62 -25.95
C PRO A 481 2.30 12.64 -25.11
N GLU A 482 2.00 13.05 -23.89
CA GLU A 482 1.56 12.18 -22.80
C GLU A 482 0.04 11.99 -22.78
N PRO A 483 -0.47 10.79 -23.09
CA PRO A 483 -1.79 10.40 -22.61
C PRO A 483 -1.79 10.35 -21.08
N SER A 484 -2.97 10.50 -20.45
CA SER A 484 -3.11 10.37 -18.99
C SER A 484 -4.22 9.39 -18.61
N GLY A 485 -4.12 8.83 -17.40
CA GLY A 485 -5.16 7.97 -16.82
C GLY A 485 -5.45 6.73 -17.68
N THR A 486 -6.70 6.55 -18.10
CA THR A 486 -7.09 5.37 -18.92
C THR A 486 -6.37 5.30 -20.27
N GLU A 487 -6.12 6.44 -20.92
CA GLU A 487 -5.42 6.46 -22.21
C GLU A 487 -3.94 6.11 -22.06
N GLU A 488 -3.34 6.53 -20.94
CA GLU A 488 -1.97 6.21 -20.58
C GLU A 488 -1.79 4.73 -20.32
N LEU A 489 -2.67 4.15 -19.49
CA LEU A 489 -2.67 2.71 -19.24
C LEU A 489 -2.77 1.92 -20.54
N ALA A 490 -3.67 2.32 -21.44
CA ALA A 490 -3.82 1.66 -22.74
C ALA A 490 -2.53 1.76 -23.59
N ALA A 491 -1.86 2.92 -23.59
CA ALA A 491 -0.62 3.12 -24.32
C ALA A 491 0.53 2.26 -23.78
N VAL A 492 0.70 2.20 -22.45
CA VAL A 492 1.75 1.40 -21.79
C VAL A 492 1.49 -0.09 -22.00
N VAL A 493 0.23 -0.54 -21.88
CA VAL A 493 -0.15 -1.93 -22.17
C VAL A 493 0.16 -2.30 -23.63
N ASP A 494 -0.19 -1.46 -24.60
CA ASP A 494 0.12 -1.71 -26.01
C ASP A 494 1.64 -1.80 -26.25
N ARG A 495 2.44 -0.97 -25.57
CA ARG A 495 3.92 -1.02 -25.64
C ARG A 495 4.48 -2.34 -25.10
N VAL A 496 3.93 -2.86 -24.02
CA VAL A 496 4.30 -4.17 -23.45
C VAL A 496 3.85 -5.34 -24.35
N GLU A 497 2.62 -5.30 -24.86
CA GLU A 497 2.09 -6.36 -25.74
C GLU A 497 2.82 -6.43 -27.09
N ARG A 498 3.31 -5.30 -27.60
CA ARG A 498 4.06 -5.23 -28.87
C ARG A 498 5.38 -6.00 -28.86
N VAL A 499 6.00 -6.15 -27.69
CA VAL A 499 7.21 -6.99 -27.52
C VAL A 499 6.88 -8.44 -27.15
N GLY A 500 5.60 -8.82 -27.20
CA GLY A 500 5.14 -10.19 -26.96
C GLY A 500 4.98 -10.56 -25.49
N LEU A 501 4.86 -9.58 -24.59
CA LEU A 501 4.58 -9.79 -23.18
C LEU A 501 3.09 -9.62 -22.89
N ASP A 502 2.55 -10.43 -21.98
CA ASP A 502 1.15 -10.37 -21.57
C ASP A 502 1.06 -9.80 -20.14
N PRO A 503 0.59 -8.56 -19.94
CA PRO A 503 0.33 -8.01 -18.61
C PRO A 503 -1.00 -8.52 -18.04
N TYR A 504 -0.97 -8.98 -16.80
CA TYR A 504 -2.14 -9.38 -16.00
C TYR A 504 -2.26 -8.51 -14.76
N VAL A 505 -3.46 -8.41 -14.20
CA VAL A 505 -3.73 -7.69 -12.96
C VAL A 505 -4.61 -8.53 -12.04
N ALA A 506 -4.28 -8.54 -10.75
CA ALA A 506 -5.14 -8.99 -9.66
C ALA A 506 -5.49 -7.77 -8.80
N ARG A 507 -6.78 -7.53 -8.58
CA ARG A 507 -7.22 -6.51 -7.63
C ARG A 507 -7.06 -7.06 -6.22
N VAL A 508 -6.34 -6.35 -5.36
CA VAL A 508 -6.13 -6.70 -3.94
C VAL A 508 -6.70 -5.61 -3.01
N THR A 509 -7.59 -4.78 -3.56
CA THR A 509 -8.20 -3.66 -2.84
C THR A 509 -9.07 -4.17 -1.71
N THR A 510 -8.77 -3.77 -0.49
CA THR A 510 -9.58 -4.06 0.69
C THR A 510 -10.71 -3.04 0.84
N ARG A 511 -11.79 -3.43 1.52
CA ARG A 511 -13.02 -2.60 1.60
C ARG A 511 -12.83 -1.25 2.29
N ASP A 512 -11.88 -1.15 3.22
CA ASP A 512 -11.46 0.09 3.85
C ASP A 512 -10.71 1.02 2.91
N LEU A 513 -9.80 0.50 2.08
CA LEU A 513 -9.14 1.33 1.07
C LEU A 513 -10.13 1.80 0.01
N ALA A 514 -11.07 0.93 -0.38
CA ALA A 514 -12.17 1.32 -1.25
C ALA A 514 -13.04 2.43 -0.62
N ALA A 515 -13.30 2.40 0.70
CA ALA A 515 -14.01 3.46 1.41
C ALA A 515 -13.24 4.80 1.42
N LEU A 516 -11.91 4.76 1.39
CA LEU A 516 -11.06 5.94 1.20
C LEU A 516 -10.99 6.40 -0.27
N GLY A 517 -11.44 5.56 -1.20
CA GLY A 517 -11.42 5.80 -2.63
C GLY A 517 -10.07 5.49 -3.29
N PHE A 518 -9.32 4.55 -2.72
CA PHE A 518 -8.09 4.02 -3.32
C PHE A 518 -8.32 2.63 -3.91
N GLU A 519 -7.57 2.34 -4.95
CA GLU A 519 -7.46 1.02 -5.57
C GLU A 519 -6.05 0.50 -5.36
N THR A 520 -5.93 -0.76 -4.99
CA THR A 520 -4.66 -1.48 -4.87
C THR A 520 -4.70 -2.74 -5.72
N VAL A 521 -3.62 -2.98 -6.47
CA VAL A 521 -3.48 -4.10 -7.39
C VAL A 521 -2.13 -4.78 -7.27
N ARG A 522 -2.05 -6.00 -7.81
CA ARG A 522 -0.81 -6.61 -8.28
C ARG A 522 -0.87 -6.74 -9.80
N VAL A 523 0.05 -6.10 -10.50
CA VAL A 523 0.36 -6.34 -11.91
C VAL A 523 1.40 -7.46 -12.02
N LEU A 524 1.18 -8.38 -12.95
CA LEU A 524 2.07 -9.49 -13.25
C LEU A 524 2.35 -9.55 -14.75
N VAL A 525 3.63 -9.47 -15.12
CA VAL A 525 4.10 -9.71 -16.49
C VAL A 525 5.00 -10.95 -16.45
N PRO A 526 4.48 -12.17 -16.71
CA PRO A 526 5.20 -13.40 -16.38
C PRO A 526 6.59 -13.52 -17.04
N GLY A 527 6.71 -13.07 -18.29
CA GLY A 527 7.97 -13.10 -19.03
C GLY A 527 8.97 -12.01 -18.67
N ALA A 528 8.58 -10.98 -17.92
CA ALA A 528 9.48 -9.89 -17.49
C ALA A 528 10.58 -10.42 -16.56
N GLN A 529 11.80 -9.94 -16.73
CA GLN A 529 12.91 -10.21 -15.83
C GLN A 529 12.69 -9.45 -14.53
N PRO A 530 12.49 -10.13 -13.40
CA PRO A 530 12.33 -9.42 -12.14
C PRO A 530 13.68 -9.00 -11.56
N LEU A 531 13.62 -7.96 -10.73
CA LEU A 531 14.62 -7.73 -9.70
C LEU A 531 14.54 -8.86 -8.67
N PHE A 532 15.68 -9.28 -8.15
CA PHE A 532 15.77 -10.36 -7.17
C PHE A 532 16.46 -9.89 -5.90
N THR A 533 16.09 -10.52 -4.78
CA THR A 533 16.75 -10.35 -3.48
C THR A 533 17.35 -11.70 -3.11
N GLY A 534 18.68 -11.78 -3.03
CA GLY A 534 19.40 -13.01 -2.72
C GLY A 534 20.11 -13.62 -3.92
N ASP A 535 19.91 -14.90 -4.22
CA ASP A 535 20.62 -15.55 -5.33
C ASP A 535 20.10 -15.07 -6.70
N PRO A 536 20.97 -14.64 -7.63
CA PRO A 536 20.57 -14.23 -8.98
C PRO A 536 19.84 -15.33 -9.76
N PHE A 537 18.79 -14.95 -10.49
CA PHE A 537 18.09 -15.84 -11.42
C PHE A 537 17.58 -15.09 -12.65
N PHE A 538 17.62 -15.76 -13.81
CA PHE A 538 17.47 -15.09 -15.11
C PHE A 538 16.53 -15.82 -16.06
N GLY A 539 15.54 -15.08 -16.55
CA GLY A 539 14.63 -15.51 -17.60
C GLY A 539 15.23 -15.36 -19.00
N ASP A 540 14.39 -15.58 -20.01
CA ASP A 540 14.80 -15.49 -21.41
C ASP A 540 15.16 -14.04 -21.80
N ARG A 541 14.42 -13.05 -21.29
CA ARG A 541 14.66 -11.62 -21.59
C ARG A 541 16.05 -11.14 -21.23
N ALA A 542 16.63 -11.57 -20.10
CA ALA A 542 18.01 -11.26 -19.73
C ALA A 542 19.05 -11.76 -20.75
N ARG A 543 18.67 -12.69 -21.64
CA ARG A 543 19.53 -13.22 -22.73
C ARG A 543 19.16 -12.66 -24.10
N GLU A 544 17.88 -12.43 -24.35
CA GLU A 544 17.35 -12.10 -25.67
C GLU A 544 17.29 -10.60 -25.91
N VAL A 545 16.88 -9.81 -24.91
CA VAL A 545 16.73 -8.35 -25.04
C VAL A 545 18.07 -7.70 -25.36
N PRO A 546 19.19 -7.96 -24.64
CA PRO A 546 20.48 -7.39 -25.00
C PRO A 546 20.88 -7.70 -26.45
N ARG A 547 20.67 -8.94 -26.91
CA ARG A 547 21.00 -9.36 -28.29
C ARG A 547 20.15 -8.64 -29.33
N SER A 548 18.87 -8.44 -29.05
CA SER A 548 17.96 -7.71 -29.95
C SER A 548 18.39 -6.25 -30.14
N MET A 549 19.05 -5.68 -29.12
CA MET A 549 19.58 -4.31 -29.11
C MET A 549 21.04 -4.22 -29.57
N GLY A 550 21.67 -5.33 -29.94
CA GLY A 550 23.06 -5.36 -30.43
C GLY A 550 24.14 -5.54 -29.36
N PHE A 551 23.75 -5.88 -28.12
CA PHE A 551 24.63 -6.15 -26.98
C PHE A 551 24.70 -7.65 -26.65
N GLU A 552 25.63 -8.05 -25.79
CA GLU A 552 25.76 -9.43 -25.31
C GLU A 552 25.27 -9.55 -23.86
N PRO A 553 24.59 -10.66 -23.49
CA PRO A 553 24.22 -10.90 -22.10
C PRO A 553 25.44 -11.26 -21.25
N ALA A 554 25.50 -10.72 -20.03
CA ALA A 554 26.60 -10.86 -19.07
C ALA A 554 26.03 -11.28 -17.69
N LEU A 555 25.43 -12.47 -17.64
CA LEU A 555 24.71 -12.98 -16.47
C LEU A 555 25.63 -13.37 -15.28
N ASP A 556 26.95 -13.38 -15.50
CA ASP A 556 27.99 -13.61 -14.49
C ASP A 556 28.55 -12.30 -13.92
N ARG A 557 27.99 -11.14 -14.30
CA ARG A 557 28.32 -9.83 -13.72
C ARG A 557 28.06 -9.85 -12.21
N GLU A 558 28.74 -8.93 -11.50
CA GLU A 558 28.47 -8.69 -10.09
C GLU A 558 26.97 -8.37 -9.83
N TYR A 559 26.56 -8.46 -8.57
CA TYR A 559 25.20 -8.17 -8.16
C TYR A 559 24.76 -6.76 -8.62
N HIS A 560 23.46 -6.51 -8.78
CA HIS A 560 22.98 -5.22 -9.26
C HIS A 560 23.01 -4.15 -8.14
N PRO A 561 23.19 -2.86 -8.48
CA PRO A 561 23.18 -1.76 -7.51
C PRO A 561 21.78 -1.24 -7.16
N PHE A 562 20.72 -1.75 -7.82
CA PHE A 562 19.36 -1.23 -7.67
C PHE A 562 18.65 -1.75 -6.41
N PRO A 563 17.82 -0.92 -5.75
CA PRO A 563 17.12 -1.24 -4.50
C PRO A 563 16.03 -2.30 -4.67
#